data_AF-A0A933ZH70-F1
#
_entry.id   AF-A0A933ZH70-F1
#
_cell.length_a   1.000
_cell.length_b   1.000
_cell.length_c   1.000
_cell.angle_alpha   90.00
_cell.angle_beta   90.00
_cell.angle_gamma   90.00
#
_symmetry.space_group_name_H-M   'P 1'
#
loop_
_entity.id
_entity.type
_entity.pdbx_description
1 polymer ?
#
loop_
_entity_poly.entity_id
_entity_poly.type
_entity_poly.pdbx_seq_one_letter_code
_entity_poly.pdbx_strand_id
1 'polypeptide(L)'
;MTVVEDLEARVDEFVAGDQAGRLADLVTWLDDLGDDDIELIEHWARATLEALPTPLRPSGGSELGQRRIILRRLGAEAAARRNRPDDLLALLLADWRDHGESPAPYIEQLVRYGRDHLAAVMSRYALSKEDCPERKRIEAALESIGAPPNGWQEAVLAFACAPSVAAWERLMQFTPDDVFYHRTRNTLQMLIQMGVDGDILFQCATRYGSTPDAIELVERGLVTPETVVHRGRQGPTTARGLWLGLAARAALVRGDRFGAVRLLKEAVETADPAFPPLTEVWAIREMADDELNEILDKAGVPRWRDGQG
;
A
#
# COMPACT_ATOMS: atom_id res chain seq x y z
N MET A 1 -36.69 24.61 20.90
CA MET A 1 -35.69 23.55 21.03
C MET A 1 -34.45 24.04 20.32
N THR A 2 -33.39 24.32 21.07
CA THR A 2 -32.10 24.72 20.49
C THR A 2 -31.44 23.51 19.84
N VAL A 3 -30.50 23.72 18.91
CA VAL A 3 -29.75 22.62 18.26
C VAL A 3 -29.03 21.75 19.29
N VAL A 4 -28.56 22.33 20.39
CA VAL A 4 -27.93 21.61 21.51
C VAL A 4 -28.95 20.77 22.30
N GLU A 5 -30.16 21.29 22.54
CA GLU A 5 -31.22 20.51 23.22
C GLU A 5 -31.67 19.31 22.38
N ASP A 6 -31.77 19.45 21.05
CA ASP A 6 -32.07 18.33 20.15
C ASP A 6 -30.93 17.31 20.13
N LEU A 7 -29.68 17.78 20.10
CA LEU A 7 -28.50 16.93 20.13
C LEU A 7 -28.36 16.16 21.45
N GLU A 8 -28.60 16.82 22.58
CA GLU A 8 -28.61 16.18 23.91
C GLU A 8 -29.62 15.04 23.96
N ALA A 9 -30.84 15.29 23.50
CA ALA A 9 -31.90 14.28 23.45
C ALA A 9 -31.50 13.08 22.57
N ARG A 10 -30.88 13.34 21.40
CA ARG A 10 -30.39 12.29 20.49
C ARG A 10 -29.23 11.48 21.08
N VAL A 11 -28.30 12.13 21.78
CA VAL A 11 -27.19 11.46 22.47
C VAL A 11 -27.71 10.59 23.62
N ASP A 12 -28.68 11.09 24.39
CA ASP A 12 -29.31 10.33 25.47
C ASP A 12 -30.10 9.14 24.94
N GLU A 13 -30.85 9.33 23.85
CA GLU A 13 -31.57 8.25 23.17
C GLU A 13 -30.60 7.19 22.63
N PHE A 14 -29.46 7.61 22.08
CA PHE A 14 -28.42 6.69 21.62
C PHE A 14 -27.85 5.87 22.79
N VAL A 15 -27.47 6.52 23.88
CA VAL A 15 -26.88 5.87 25.06
C VAL A 15 -27.86 4.87 25.70
N ALA A 16 -29.17 5.14 25.63
CA ALA A 16 -30.21 4.26 26.15
C ALA A 16 -30.58 3.08 25.21
N GLY A 17 -30.12 3.08 23.95
CA GLY A 17 -30.49 2.09 22.94
C GLY A 17 -29.32 1.28 22.38
N ASP A 18 -29.50 -0.03 22.24
CA ASP A 18 -28.43 -0.98 21.85
C ASP A 18 -28.27 -1.13 20.33
N GLN A 19 -28.01 -0.06 19.55
CA GLN A 19 -27.81 -0.22 18.08
C GLN A 19 -26.79 0.73 17.43
N ALA A 20 -25.80 0.13 16.77
CA ALA A 20 -24.80 0.76 15.89
C ALA A 20 -25.39 1.56 14.70
N GLY A 21 -26.64 1.31 14.31
CA GLY A 21 -27.31 2.05 13.21
C GLY A 21 -27.53 3.54 13.51
N ARG A 22 -27.64 3.92 14.79
CA ARG A 22 -27.98 5.30 15.20
C ARG A 22 -26.82 6.29 15.05
N LEU A 23 -25.58 5.81 14.90
CA LEU A 23 -24.40 6.69 14.85
C LEU A 23 -24.25 7.26 13.45
N ALA A 24 -24.53 6.43 12.43
CA ALA A 24 -24.65 6.86 11.05
C ALA A 24 -25.78 7.89 10.90
N ASP A 25 -26.92 7.69 11.57
CA ASP A 25 -28.02 8.66 11.58
C ASP A 25 -27.62 9.99 12.22
N LEU A 26 -26.83 9.94 13.29
CA LEU A 26 -26.34 11.14 13.98
C LEU A 26 -25.29 11.90 13.15
N VAL A 27 -24.40 11.19 12.45
CA VAL A 27 -23.44 11.80 11.51
C VAL A 27 -24.16 12.36 10.28
N THR A 28 -25.17 11.67 9.76
CA THR A 28 -25.99 12.17 8.64
C THR A 28 -26.79 13.40 9.05
N TRP A 29 -27.37 13.42 10.25
CA TRP A 29 -28.07 14.60 10.77
C TRP A 29 -27.16 15.83 10.83
N LEU A 30 -25.90 15.65 11.19
CA LEU A 30 -24.96 16.76 11.15
C LEU A 30 -24.93 17.34 9.72
N ASP A 31 -24.98 16.54 8.64
CA ASP A 31 -24.76 17.00 7.24
C ASP A 31 -25.73 18.10 6.81
N ASP A 32 -26.88 18.20 7.48
CA ASP A 32 -27.91 19.21 7.22
C ASP A 32 -27.72 20.53 8.01
N LEU A 33 -26.70 20.63 8.86
CA LEU A 33 -26.46 21.78 9.73
C LEU A 33 -25.52 22.83 9.12
N GLY A 34 -25.74 24.10 9.51
CA GLY A 34 -24.86 25.21 9.13
C GLY A 34 -23.57 25.29 9.96
N ASP A 35 -22.60 26.10 9.51
CA ASP A 35 -21.29 26.22 10.15
C ASP A 35 -21.35 26.67 11.63
N ASP A 36 -22.26 27.58 11.95
CA ASP A 36 -22.48 28.09 13.32
C ASP A 36 -22.98 26.97 14.25
N ASP A 37 -23.85 26.10 13.74
CA ASP A 37 -24.35 24.95 14.50
C ASP A 37 -23.24 23.91 14.69
N ILE A 38 -22.40 23.66 13.68
CA ILE A 38 -21.25 22.77 13.79
C ILE A 38 -20.24 23.29 14.83
N GLU A 39 -20.01 24.61 14.90
CA GLU A 39 -19.18 25.22 15.97
C GLU A 39 -19.74 24.91 17.35
N LEU A 40 -21.04 25.15 17.52
CA LEU A 40 -21.73 24.99 18.78
C LEU A 40 -21.68 23.53 19.26
N ILE A 41 -21.86 22.58 18.34
CA ILE A 41 -21.79 21.14 18.60
C ILE A 41 -20.38 20.71 19.00
N GLU A 42 -19.34 21.16 18.29
CA GLU A 42 -17.96 20.86 18.64
C GLU A 42 -17.61 21.36 20.05
N HIS A 43 -18.02 22.60 20.37
CA HIS A 43 -17.78 23.20 21.68
C HIS A 43 -18.52 22.45 22.79
N TRP A 44 -19.81 22.16 22.57
CA TRP A 44 -20.65 21.43 23.52
C TRP A 44 -20.12 20.02 23.78
N ALA A 45 -19.76 19.28 22.72
CA ALA A 45 -19.27 17.91 22.86
C ALA A 45 -17.97 17.85 23.67
N ARG A 46 -17.07 18.81 23.44
CA ARG A 46 -15.81 18.94 24.19
C ARG A 46 -16.06 19.28 25.66
N ALA A 47 -16.85 20.32 25.93
CA ALA A 47 -17.16 20.76 27.29
C ALA A 47 -17.83 19.64 28.09
N THR A 48 -18.77 18.92 27.46
CA THR A 48 -19.46 17.78 28.09
C THR A 48 -18.49 16.63 28.36
N LEU A 49 -17.62 16.29 27.41
CA LEU A 49 -16.63 15.22 27.58
C LEU A 49 -15.61 15.50 28.72
N GLU A 50 -15.21 16.75 28.87
CA GLU A 50 -14.33 17.23 29.95
C GLU A 50 -15.01 17.16 31.33
N ALA A 51 -16.31 17.48 31.38
CA ALA A 51 -17.10 17.41 32.62
C ALA A 51 -17.41 15.97 33.05
N LEU A 52 -17.42 15.01 32.12
CA LEU A 52 -17.71 13.61 32.43
C LEU A 52 -16.55 12.95 33.20
N PRO A 53 -16.83 12.12 34.23
CA PRO A 53 -15.81 11.34 34.92
C PRO A 53 -15.02 10.46 33.95
N THR A 54 -13.73 10.27 34.23
CA THR A 54 -12.91 9.31 33.49
C THR A 54 -13.18 7.91 34.03
N PRO A 55 -13.62 6.94 33.20
CA PRO A 55 -13.89 5.59 33.67
C PRO A 55 -12.62 4.92 34.22
N LEU A 56 -12.73 4.23 35.36
CA LEU A 56 -11.65 3.42 35.92
C LEU A 56 -11.31 2.20 35.05
N ARG A 57 -12.25 1.75 34.20
CA ARG A 57 -12.05 0.73 33.17
C ARG A 57 -12.60 1.23 31.84
N PRO A 58 -11.82 1.17 30.75
CA PRO A 58 -12.25 1.66 29.43
C PRO A 58 -13.25 0.74 28.71
N SER A 59 -13.69 -0.38 29.31
CA SER A 59 -14.59 -1.34 28.66
C SER A 59 -15.94 -0.71 28.30
N GLY A 60 -16.25 -0.68 27.01
CA GLY A 60 -17.39 0.01 26.36
C GLY A 60 -18.81 -0.49 26.69
N GLY A 61 -18.99 -1.29 27.75
CA GLY A 61 -20.30 -1.78 28.19
C GLY A 61 -20.98 -0.92 29.25
N SER A 62 -20.36 0.15 29.73
CA SER A 62 -21.00 1.09 30.67
C SER A 62 -21.60 2.28 29.93
N GLU A 63 -22.75 2.76 30.41
CA GLU A 63 -23.44 3.94 29.90
C GLU A 63 -22.50 5.16 29.78
N LEU A 64 -21.66 5.38 30.79
CA LEU A 64 -20.63 6.42 30.79
C LEU A 64 -19.59 6.21 29.69
N GLY A 65 -19.13 4.97 29.48
CA GLY A 65 -18.18 4.62 28.42
C GLY A 65 -18.75 4.90 27.04
N GLN A 66 -20.00 4.46 26.80
CA GLN A 66 -20.72 4.69 25.54
C GLN A 66 -20.93 6.19 25.30
N ARG A 67 -21.38 6.94 26.30
CA ARG A 67 -21.54 8.39 26.22
C ARG A 67 -20.23 9.10 25.83
N ARG A 68 -19.10 8.70 26.43
CA ARG A 68 -17.78 9.26 26.09
C ARG A 68 -17.35 8.92 24.67
N ILE A 69 -17.63 7.70 24.18
CA ILE A 69 -17.32 7.29 22.80
C ILE A 69 -18.09 8.15 21.80
N ILE A 70 -19.40 8.33 22.01
CA ILE A 70 -20.28 9.12 21.13
C ILE A 70 -19.83 10.58 21.12
N LEU A 71 -19.60 11.19 22.28
CA LEU A 71 -19.17 12.59 22.37
C LEU A 71 -17.81 12.82 21.70
N ARG A 72 -16.86 11.87 21.86
CA ARG A 72 -15.57 11.92 21.14
C ARG A 72 -15.78 11.87 19.63
N ARG A 73 -16.61 10.95 19.16
CA ARG A 73 -16.89 10.81 17.73
C ARG A 73 -17.55 12.07 17.18
N LEU A 74 -18.58 12.56 17.85
CA LEU A 74 -19.33 13.74 17.46
C LEU A 74 -18.44 14.99 17.39
N GLY A 75 -17.60 15.22 18.40
CA GLY A 75 -16.64 16.32 18.39
C GLY A 75 -15.63 16.20 17.24
N ALA A 76 -15.16 14.98 16.95
CA ALA A 76 -14.24 14.73 15.86
C ALA A 76 -14.89 14.94 14.47
N GLU A 77 -16.12 14.49 14.26
CA GLU A 77 -16.88 14.72 13.02
C GLU A 77 -17.16 16.21 12.80
N ALA A 78 -17.56 16.94 13.85
CA ALA A 78 -17.76 18.39 13.79
C ALA A 78 -16.45 19.14 13.46
N ALA A 79 -15.34 18.79 14.12
CA ALA A 79 -14.03 19.37 13.85
C ALA A 79 -13.55 19.07 12.41
N ALA A 80 -13.78 17.86 11.91
CA ALA A 80 -13.38 17.44 10.58
C ALA A 80 -14.05 18.29 9.48
N ARG A 81 -15.33 18.64 9.66
CA ARG A 81 -16.05 19.55 8.74
C ARG A 81 -15.50 20.95 8.69
N ARG A 82 -14.88 21.39 9.78
CA ARG A 82 -14.10 22.63 9.85
C ARG A 82 -12.65 22.42 9.39
N ASN A 83 -12.42 21.42 8.55
CA ASN A 83 -11.13 21.05 7.96
C ASN A 83 -10.04 20.71 9.00
N ARG A 84 -10.44 20.16 10.16
CA ARG A 84 -9.54 19.63 11.20
C ARG A 84 -9.82 18.14 11.45
N PRO A 85 -9.40 17.24 10.55
CA PRO A 85 -9.85 15.85 10.53
C PRO A 85 -9.03 14.90 11.41
N ASP A 86 -7.97 15.37 12.06
CA ASP A 86 -6.96 14.49 12.67
C ASP A 86 -7.55 13.55 13.75
N ASP A 87 -8.42 14.07 14.62
CA ASP A 87 -9.09 13.26 15.65
C ASP A 87 -10.04 12.23 15.02
N LEU A 88 -10.74 12.59 13.95
CA LEU A 88 -11.64 11.68 13.23
C LEU A 88 -10.86 10.56 12.56
N LEU A 89 -9.75 10.90 11.89
CA LEU A 89 -8.86 9.94 11.26
C LEU A 89 -8.24 8.97 12.28
N ALA A 90 -7.86 9.48 13.46
CA ALA A 90 -7.33 8.65 14.55
C ALA A 90 -8.38 7.66 15.09
N LEU A 91 -9.62 8.12 15.29
CA LEU A 91 -10.72 7.25 15.71
C LEU A 91 -11.03 6.17 14.69
N LEU A 92 -11.17 6.53 13.41
CA LEU A 92 -11.45 5.60 12.32
C LEU A 92 -10.35 4.55 12.14
N LEU A 93 -9.08 4.95 12.29
CA LEU A 93 -7.97 4.00 12.26
C LEU A 93 -8.01 3.04 13.46
N ALA A 94 -8.38 3.51 14.65
CA ALA A 94 -8.54 2.66 15.83
C ALA A 94 -9.74 1.70 15.68
N ASP A 95 -10.85 2.16 15.12
CA ASP A 95 -12.01 1.32 14.79
C ASP A 95 -11.60 0.15 13.88
N TRP A 96 -10.87 0.44 12.81
CA TRP A 96 -10.37 -0.61 11.92
C TRP A 96 -9.33 -1.52 12.61
N ARG A 97 -8.28 -0.95 13.20
CA ARG A 97 -7.12 -1.71 13.71
C ARG A 97 -7.47 -2.52 14.96
N ASP A 98 -8.17 -1.90 15.91
CA ASP A 98 -8.37 -2.43 17.26
C ASP A 98 -9.72 -3.15 17.38
N HIS A 99 -10.73 -2.75 16.59
CA HIS A 99 -12.07 -3.33 16.65
C HIS A 99 -12.44 -4.17 15.41
N GLY A 100 -11.58 -4.21 14.39
CA GLY A 100 -11.79 -5.01 13.18
C GLY A 100 -12.89 -4.48 12.26
N GLU A 101 -13.28 -3.21 12.42
CA GLU A 101 -14.28 -2.56 11.58
C GLU A 101 -13.76 -2.37 10.14
N SER A 102 -14.68 -2.04 9.23
CA SER A 102 -14.32 -1.80 7.83
C SER A 102 -13.27 -0.68 7.67
N PRO A 103 -12.24 -0.87 6.83
CA PRO A 103 -11.28 0.19 6.49
C PRO A 103 -11.85 1.30 5.60
N ALA A 104 -12.98 1.06 4.92
CA ALA A 104 -13.49 1.96 3.89
C ALA A 104 -13.74 3.40 4.40
N PRO A 105 -14.38 3.63 5.57
CA PRO A 105 -14.60 4.98 6.07
C PRO A 105 -13.30 5.74 6.36
N TYR A 106 -12.28 5.07 6.88
CA TYR A 106 -10.96 5.68 7.11
C TYR A 106 -10.33 6.14 5.79
N ILE A 107 -10.32 5.25 4.79
CA ILE A 107 -9.75 5.53 3.47
C ILE A 107 -10.48 6.70 2.79
N GLU A 108 -11.81 6.72 2.83
CA GLU A 108 -12.59 7.80 2.22
C GLU A 108 -12.32 9.16 2.85
N GLN A 109 -12.20 9.23 4.18
CA GLN A 109 -11.86 10.49 4.84
C GLN A 109 -10.44 10.93 4.45
N LEU A 110 -9.48 10.01 4.30
CA LEU A 110 -8.16 10.37 3.78
C LEU A 110 -8.25 10.99 2.38
N VAL A 111 -9.04 10.43 1.46
CA VAL A 111 -9.27 11.03 0.13
C VAL A 111 -9.93 12.40 0.25
N ARG A 112 -11.00 12.51 1.04
CA ARG A 112 -11.76 13.76 1.24
C ARG A 112 -10.87 14.91 1.69
N TYR A 113 -9.89 14.64 2.55
CA TYR A 113 -8.96 15.65 3.07
C TYR A 113 -7.63 15.73 2.32
N GLY A 114 -7.55 15.18 1.10
CA GLY A 114 -6.39 15.26 0.21
C GLY A 114 -5.14 14.55 0.75
N ARG A 115 -5.32 13.46 1.51
CA ARG A 115 -4.26 12.58 2.04
C ARG A 115 -4.07 11.36 1.13
N ASP A 116 -4.02 11.61 -0.17
CA ASP A 116 -4.07 10.62 -1.26
C ASP A 116 -3.00 9.53 -1.14
N HIS A 117 -1.76 9.90 -0.82
CA HIS A 117 -0.69 8.92 -0.64
C HIS A 117 -1.03 7.90 0.47
N LEU A 118 -1.55 8.38 1.60
CA LEU A 118 -1.88 7.55 2.74
C LEU A 118 -3.13 6.72 2.42
N ALA A 119 -4.13 7.32 1.78
CA ALA A 119 -5.32 6.62 1.31
C ALA A 119 -4.94 5.46 0.38
N ALA A 120 -3.99 5.66 -0.55
CA ALA A 120 -3.53 4.65 -1.49
C ALA A 120 -2.75 3.52 -0.80
N VAL A 121 -1.87 3.84 0.16
CA VAL A 121 -1.13 2.83 0.95
C VAL A 121 -2.10 1.98 1.76
N MET A 122 -3.03 2.63 2.47
CA MET A 122 -3.97 1.95 3.37
C MET A 122 -4.99 1.13 2.59
N SER A 123 -5.43 1.60 1.42
CA SER A 123 -6.29 0.82 0.49
C SER A 123 -5.62 -0.48 0.08
N ARG A 124 -4.33 -0.44 -0.31
CA ARG A 124 -3.61 -1.66 -0.70
C ARG A 124 -3.40 -2.61 0.47
N TYR A 125 -3.07 -2.07 1.64
CA TYR A 125 -2.94 -2.89 2.85
C TYR A 125 -4.25 -3.60 3.20
N ALA A 126 -5.39 -2.90 3.06
CA ALA A 126 -6.70 -3.52 3.25
C ALA A 126 -6.99 -4.59 2.19
N LEU A 127 -6.74 -4.29 0.91
CA LEU A 127 -7.03 -5.19 -0.22
C LEU A 127 -6.12 -6.43 -0.27
N SER A 128 -4.94 -6.37 0.36
CA SER A 128 -4.02 -7.51 0.47
C SER A 128 -4.48 -8.56 1.48
N LYS A 129 -5.52 -8.27 2.27
CA LYS A 129 -6.16 -9.27 3.14
C LYS A 129 -7.18 -10.07 2.32
N GLU A 130 -7.21 -11.38 2.55
CA GLU A 130 -8.08 -12.32 1.83
C GLU A 130 -9.56 -11.94 2.04
N ASP A 131 -9.95 -11.75 3.30
CA ASP A 131 -11.29 -11.29 3.71
C ASP A 131 -11.35 -9.77 3.90
N CYS A 132 -11.16 -9.01 2.83
CA CYS A 132 -11.27 -7.55 2.86
C CYS A 132 -12.76 -7.10 2.84
N PRO A 133 -13.31 -6.55 3.94
CA PRO A 133 -14.67 -6.02 3.94
C PRO A 133 -14.78 -4.81 3.01
N GLU A 134 -15.91 -4.67 2.33
CA GLU A 134 -16.18 -3.58 1.39
C GLU A 134 -15.11 -3.40 0.28
N ARG A 135 -14.45 -4.49 -0.14
CA ARG A 135 -13.43 -4.52 -1.20
C ARG A 135 -13.72 -3.59 -2.39
N LYS A 136 -14.92 -3.69 -2.98
CA LYS A 136 -15.33 -2.87 -4.15
C LYS A 136 -15.31 -1.36 -3.86
N ARG A 137 -15.69 -0.96 -2.64
CA ARG A 137 -15.71 0.44 -2.21
C ARG A 137 -14.29 0.98 -2.06
N ILE A 138 -13.38 0.16 -1.53
CA ILE A 138 -11.96 0.47 -1.39
C ILE A 138 -11.27 0.52 -2.77
N GLU A 139 -11.61 -0.40 -3.67
CA GLU A 139 -11.14 -0.38 -5.07
C GLU A 139 -11.57 0.90 -5.78
N ALA A 140 -12.83 1.32 -5.64
CA ALA A 140 -13.33 2.57 -6.22
C ALA A 140 -12.63 3.81 -5.63
N ALA A 141 -12.36 3.84 -4.32
CA ALA A 141 -11.57 4.92 -3.70
C ALA A 141 -10.12 4.93 -4.20
N LEU A 142 -9.51 3.76 -4.38
CA LEU A 142 -8.16 3.64 -4.92
C LEU A 142 -8.08 4.12 -6.38
N GLU A 143 -9.10 3.82 -7.18
CA GLU A 143 -9.23 4.31 -8.55
C GLU A 143 -9.40 5.83 -8.62
N SER A 144 -10.18 6.42 -7.71
CA SER A 144 -10.40 7.88 -7.70
C SER A 144 -9.16 8.66 -7.30
N ILE A 145 -8.38 8.17 -6.32
CA ILE A 145 -7.05 8.70 -5.98
C ILE A 145 -6.09 8.57 -7.17
N GLY A 146 -6.22 7.46 -7.89
CA GLY A 146 -5.39 7.10 -9.02
C GLY A 146 -5.80 7.75 -10.35
N ALA A 147 -6.85 8.59 -10.37
CA ALA A 147 -7.41 9.15 -11.60
C ALA A 147 -6.27 9.74 -12.46
N PRO A 148 -6.01 9.14 -13.63
CA PRO A 148 -4.81 9.49 -14.38
C PRO A 148 -4.92 10.94 -14.87
N PRO A 149 -3.84 11.73 -14.77
CA PRO A 149 -3.86 13.11 -15.28
C PRO A 149 -4.24 13.13 -16.76
N ASN A 150 -4.84 14.22 -17.22
CA ASN A 150 -5.15 14.42 -18.64
C ASN A 150 -3.90 14.15 -19.50
N GLY A 151 -4.06 13.31 -20.52
CA GLY A 151 -2.96 12.89 -21.42
C GLY A 151 -2.15 11.68 -20.94
N TRP A 152 -2.32 11.19 -19.70
CA TRP A 152 -1.61 9.98 -19.25
C TRP A 152 -2.03 8.74 -20.02
N GLN A 153 -3.33 8.54 -20.25
CA GLN A 153 -3.81 7.36 -20.98
C GLN A 153 -3.29 7.34 -22.42
N GLU A 154 -3.23 8.51 -23.07
CA GLU A 154 -2.62 8.68 -24.39
C GLU A 154 -1.11 8.37 -24.34
N ALA A 155 -0.42 8.80 -23.27
CA ALA A 155 1.00 8.49 -23.07
C ALA A 155 1.26 7.00 -22.82
N VAL A 156 0.38 6.30 -22.09
CA VAL A 156 0.45 4.83 -21.90
C VAL A 156 0.26 4.13 -23.24
N LEU A 157 -0.73 4.54 -24.04
CA LEU A 157 -0.97 3.98 -25.38
C LEU A 157 0.22 4.26 -26.32
N ALA A 158 0.74 5.47 -26.32
CA ALA A 158 1.91 5.84 -27.10
C ALA A 158 3.15 5.04 -26.70
N PHE A 159 3.34 4.81 -25.39
CA PHE A 159 4.40 3.94 -24.89
C PHE A 159 4.20 2.50 -25.37
N ALA A 160 2.99 1.95 -25.25
CA ALA A 160 2.70 0.58 -25.69
C ALA A 160 2.96 0.38 -27.18
N CYS A 161 2.72 1.39 -28.02
CA CYS A 161 3.03 1.34 -29.46
C CYS A 161 4.53 1.45 -29.78
N ALA A 162 5.30 2.18 -28.97
CA ALA A 162 6.72 2.45 -29.22
C ALA A 162 7.53 2.46 -27.91
N PRO A 163 7.69 1.29 -27.26
CA PRO A 163 8.30 1.22 -25.94
C PRO A 163 9.78 1.55 -26.01
N SER A 164 10.23 2.47 -25.16
CA SER A 164 11.62 2.90 -25.06
C SER A 164 11.86 3.59 -23.73
N VAL A 165 13.12 3.66 -23.29
CA VAL A 165 13.49 4.40 -22.06
C VAL A 165 13.11 5.89 -22.15
N ALA A 166 13.20 6.50 -23.33
CA ALA A 166 12.77 7.89 -23.54
C ALA A 166 11.23 8.05 -23.53
N ALA A 167 10.48 7.05 -24.01
CA ALA A 167 9.03 7.03 -23.85
C ALA A 167 8.64 6.86 -22.38
N TRP A 168 9.40 6.07 -21.61
CA TRP A 168 9.18 5.90 -20.18
C TRP A 168 9.35 7.21 -19.41
N GLU A 169 10.40 7.98 -19.69
CA GLU A 169 10.58 9.30 -19.08
C GLU A 169 9.38 10.22 -19.31
N ARG A 170 8.88 10.25 -20.55
CA ARG A 170 7.67 11.02 -20.89
C ARG A 170 6.45 10.54 -20.12
N LEU A 171 6.29 9.23 -19.97
CA LEU A 171 5.19 8.65 -19.19
C LEU A 171 5.32 8.98 -17.69
N MET A 172 6.55 9.00 -17.16
CA MET A 172 6.82 9.35 -15.76
C MET A 172 6.61 10.84 -15.44
N GLN A 173 6.49 11.73 -16.43
CA GLN A 173 6.08 13.13 -16.19
C GLN A 173 4.68 13.22 -15.57
N PHE A 174 3.84 12.22 -15.82
CA PHE A 174 2.52 12.11 -15.24
C PHE A 174 2.55 11.43 -13.86
N THR A 175 3.71 11.23 -13.26
CA THR A 175 3.87 10.52 -11.99
C THR A 175 4.51 11.42 -10.95
N PRO A 176 3.72 12.15 -10.14
CA PRO A 176 4.27 12.98 -9.08
C PRO A 176 4.91 12.11 -7.98
N ASP A 177 5.90 12.70 -7.29
CA ASP A 177 6.81 11.98 -6.39
C ASP A 177 6.08 11.27 -5.23
N ASP A 178 5.01 11.87 -4.75
CA ASP A 178 4.15 11.38 -3.66
C ASP A 178 3.44 10.05 -3.98
N VAL A 179 3.20 9.78 -5.26
CA VAL A 179 2.57 8.54 -5.74
C VAL A 179 3.48 7.73 -6.66
N PHE A 180 4.78 8.02 -6.68
CA PHE A 180 5.71 7.50 -7.67
C PHE A 180 5.69 5.96 -7.79
N TYR A 181 5.92 5.27 -6.67
CA TYR A 181 5.94 3.80 -6.64
C TYR A 181 4.59 3.20 -7.07
N HIS A 182 3.51 3.84 -6.62
CA HIS A 182 2.15 3.39 -6.86
C HIS A 182 1.73 3.50 -8.31
N ARG A 183 1.98 4.66 -8.93
CA ARG A 183 1.67 4.87 -10.34
C ARG A 183 2.60 4.06 -11.24
N THR A 184 3.87 3.91 -10.86
CA THR A 184 4.83 3.05 -11.57
C THR A 184 4.35 1.60 -11.60
N ARG A 185 4.01 1.01 -10.44
CA ARG A 185 3.50 -0.37 -10.35
C ARG A 185 2.25 -0.59 -11.20
N ASN A 186 1.25 0.29 -11.07
CA ASN A 186 0.01 0.20 -11.85
C ASN A 186 0.28 0.32 -13.36
N THR A 187 1.13 1.27 -13.75
CA THR A 187 1.53 1.48 -15.14
C THR A 187 2.22 0.24 -15.71
N LEU A 188 3.15 -0.37 -14.96
CA LEU A 188 3.82 -1.61 -15.37
C LEU A 188 2.80 -2.74 -15.58
N GLN A 189 1.87 -2.96 -14.64
CA GLN A 189 0.85 -4.01 -14.79
C GLN A 189 -0.04 -3.80 -16.01
N MET A 190 -0.45 -2.56 -16.30
CA MET A 190 -1.21 -2.26 -17.51
C MET A 190 -0.41 -2.53 -18.78
N LEU A 191 0.86 -2.10 -18.84
CA LEU A 191 1.72 -2.33 -20.00
C LEU A 191 1.98 -3.82 -20.24
N ILE A 192 2.11 -4.63 -19.17
CA ILE A 192 2.18 -6.09 -19.27
C ILE A 192 0.88 -6.66 -19.87
N GLN A 193 -0.29 -6.21 -19.40
CA GLN A 193 -1.58 -6.66 -19.93
C GLN A 193 -1.77 -6.26 -21.41
N MET A 194 -1.15 -5.16 -21.83
CA MET A 194 -1.13 -4.71 -23.23
C MET A 194 -0.10 -5.46 -24.09
N GLY A 195 0.65 -6.40 -23.51
CA GLY A 195 1.62 -7.24 -24.23
C GLY A 195 2.95 -6.55 -24.53
N VAL A 196 3.30 -5.49 -23.79
CA VAL A 196 4.61 -4.85 -23.94
C VAL A 196 5.71 -5.79 -23.44
N ASP A 197 6.82 -5.82 -24.18
CA ASP A 197 7.97 -6.68 -23.91
C ASP A 197 8.53 -6.45 -22.47
N GLY A 198 8.71 -7.54 -21.73
CA GLY A 198 9.19 -7.48 -20.35
C GLY A 198 10.62 -6.97 -20.23
N ASP A 199 11.48 -7.17 -21.23
CA ASP A 199 12.86 -6.68 -21.21
C ASP A 199 12.92 -5.16 -21.24
N ILE A 200 12.10 -4.52 -22.08
CA ILE A 200 12.06 -3.05 -22.12
C ILE A 200 11.39 -2.49 -20.86
N LEU A 201 10.35 -3.15 -20.33
CA LEU A 201 9.74 -2.76 -19.06
C LEU A 201 10.73 -2.88 -17.89
N PHE A 202 11.55 -3.92 -17.85
CA PHE A 202 12.58 -4.11 -16.83
C PHE A 202 13.64 -3.01 -16.90
N GLN A 203 14.12 -2.65 -18.09
CA GLN A 203 15.06 -1.54 -18.27
C GLN A 203 14.47 -0.21 -17.75
N CYS A 204 13.18 0.02 -18.01
CA CYS A 204 12.47 1.21 -17.56
C CYS A 204 12.29 1.23 -16.03
N ALA A 205 11.81 0.13 -15.46
CA ALA A 205 11.55 -0.02 -14.02
C ALA A 205 12.83 0.05 -13.17
N THR A 206 13.95 -0.45 -13.70
CA THR A 206 15.22 -0.52 -12.96
C THR A 206 16.09 0.74 -13.07
N ARG A 207 15.59 1.80 -13.69
CA ARG A 207 16.35 3.05 -13.91
C ARG A 207 16.93 3.63 -12.61
N TYR A 208 16.15 3.59 -11.52
CA TYR A 208 16.51 4.15 -10.22
C TYR A 208 17.08 3.13 -9.23
N GLY A 209 17.19 1.86 -9.64
CA GLY A 209 17.65 0.76 -8.78
C GLY A 209 16.79 -0.49 -8.96
N SER A 210 17.08 -1.53 -8.17
CA SER A 210 16.20 -2.70 -8.10
C SER A 210 14.95 -2.36 -7.30
N THR A 211 13.76 -2.56 -7.88
CA THR A 211 12.47 -2.36 -7.22
C THR A 211 11.72 -3.69 -7.12
N PRO A 212 10.79 -3.85 -6.16
CA PRO A 212 9.96 -5.05 -6.07
C PRO A 212 9.23 -5.36 -7.39
N ASP A 213 8.77 -4.34 -8.11
CA ASP A 213 8.08 -4.51 -9.39
C ASP A 213 9.02 -5.05 -10.50
N ALA A 214 10.29 -4.65 -10.51
CA ALA A 214 11.28 -5.18 -11.45
C ALA A 214 11.66 -6.63 -11.14
N ILE A 215 11.70 -7.01 -9.86
CA ILE A 215 11.90 -8.39 -9.43
C ILE A 215 10.70 -9.24 -9.85
N GLU A 216 9.47 -8.74 -9.66
CA GLU A 216 8.23 -9.43 -10.07
C GLU A 216 8.22 -9.74 -11.58
N LEU A 217 8.76 -8.86 -12.43
CA LEU A 217 8.91 -9.13 -13.87
C LEU A 217 9.80 -10.35 -14.15
N VAL A 218 10.90 -10.50 -13.39
CA VAL A 218 11.82 -11.65 -13.48
C VAL A 218 11.14 -12.93 -12.99
N GLU A 219 10.46 -12.85 -11.85
CA GLU A 219 9.73 -13.98 -11.24
C GLU A 219 8.66 -14.54 -12.15
N ARG A 220 8.00 -13.67 -12.94
CA ARG A 220 6.99 -14.05 -13.94
C ARG A 220 7.58 -14.57 -15.26
N GLY A 221 8.92 -14.64 -15.38
CA GLY A 221 9.62 -15.12 -16.57
C GLY A 221 9.57 -14.17 -17.77
N LEU A 222 9.21 -12.90 -17.55
CA LEU A 222 9.03 -11.90 -18.60
C LEU A 222 10.34 -11.27 -19.07
N VAL A 223 11.43 -11.47 -18.32
CA VAL A 223 12.72 -10.82 -18.55
C VAL A 223 13.78 -11.86 -18.88
N THR A 224 14.65 -11.55 -19.84
CA THR A 224 15.78 -12.38 -20.22
C THR A 224 16.97 -12.17 -19.26
N PRO A 225 17.73 -13.23 -18.94
CA PRO A 225 18.95 -13.12 -18.13
C PRO A 225 19.94 -12.09 -18.70
N GLU A 226 20.05 -12.03 -20.03
CA GLU A 226 20.93 -11.12 -20.75
C GLU A 226 20.59 -9.66 -20.46
N THR A 227 19.30 -9.31 -20.42
CA THR A 227 18.82 -7.97 -20.06
C THR A 227 19.19 -7.61 -18.63
N VAL A 228 19.03 -8.54 -17.67
CA VAL A 228 19.41 -8.31 -16.27
C VAL A 228 20.92 -8.11 -16.13
N VAL A 229 21.73 -8.95 -16.79
CA VAL A 229 23.20 -8.82 -16.80
C VAL A 229 23.62 -7.49 -17.44
N HIS A 230 23.00 -7.10 -18.55
CA HIS A 230 23.28 -5.82 -19.21
C HIS A 230 23.01 -4.64 -18.26
N ARG A 231 21.88 -4.65 -17.55
CA ARG A 231 21.56 -3.62 -16.55
C ARG A 231 22.61 -3.57 -15.44
N GLY A 232 23.02 -4.73 -14.92
CA GLY A 232 24.04 -4.81 -13.87
C GLY A 232 25.40 -4.22 -14.26
N ARG A 233 25.75 -4.22 -15.55
CA ARG A 233 26.97 -3.58 -16.07
C ARG A 233 26.92 -2.06 -16.10
N GLN A 234 25.73 -1.47 -16.07
CA GLN A 234 25.54 -0.01 -16.08
C GLN A 234 25.55 0.59 -14.66
N GLY A 235 25.42 -0.25 -13.62
CA GLY A 235 25.41 0.17 -12.22
C GLY A 235 26.79 0.16 -11.55
N PRO A 236 26.85 0.51 -10.26
CA PRO A 236 28.06 0.38 -9.46
C PRO A 236 28.54 -1.09 -9.39
N THR A 237 29.85 -1.30 -9.40
CA THR A 237 30.46 -2.65 -9.31
C THR A 237 30.09 -3.38 -8.02
N THR A 238 29.81 -2.65 -6.94
CA THR A 238 29.37 -3.19 -5.64
C THR A 238 28.00 -3.89 -5.72
N ALA A 239 27.15 -3.52 -6.69
CA ALA A 239 25.84 -4.15 -6.89
C ALA A 239 25.90 -5.34 -7.88
N ARG A 240 27.07 -5.69 -8.41
CA ARG A 240 27.21 -6.70 -9.46
C ARG A 240 26.69 -8.08 -9.03
N GLY A 241 27.03 -8.51 -7.81
CA GLY A 241 26.56 -9.79 -7.26
C GLY A 241 25.03 -9.86 -7.22
N LEU A 242 24.36 -8.79 -6.78
CA LEU A 242 22.90 -8.69 -6.76
C LEU A 242 22.29 -8.88 -8.15
N TRP A 243 22.78 -8.17 -9.16
CA TRP A 243 22.25 -8.28 -10.53
C TRP A 243 22.51 -9.65 -11.15
N LEU A 244 23.67 -10.26 -10.88
CA LEU A 244 23.97 -11.62 -11.34
C LEU A 244 23.08 -12.67 -10.67
N GLY A 245 22.76 -12.50 -9.38
CA GLY A 245 21.79 -13.34 -8.68
C GLY A 245 20.40 -13.25 -9.32
N LEU A 246 19.93 -12.04 -9.61
CA LEU A 246 18.64 -11.83 -10.25
C LEU A 246 18.62 -12.39 -11.68
N ALA A 247 19.72 -12.27 -12.41
CA ALA A 247 19.87 -12.88 -13.74
C ALA A 247 19.84 -14.41 -13.67
N ALA A 248 20.44 -15.02 -12.63
CA ALA A 248 20.37 -16.45 -12.40
C ALA A 248 18.92 -16.91 -12.17
N ARG A 249 18.13 -16.11 -11.43
CA ARG A 249 16.70 -16.39 -11.22
C ARG A 249 15.91 -16.30 -12.51
N ALA A 250 16.16 -15.29 -13.34
CA ALA A 250 15.58 -15.18 -14.68
C ALA A 250 15.89 -16.42 -15.54
N ALA A 251 17.12 -16.93 -15.47
CA ALA A 251 17.53 -18.11 -16.24
C ALA A 251 16.77 -19.36 -15.76
N LEU A 252 16.67 -19.55 -14.44
CA LEU A 252 15.97 -20.70 -13.87
C LEU A 252 14.47 -20.71 -14.19
N VAL A 253 13.78 -19.57 -14.05
CA VAL A 253 12.35 -19.45 -14.37
C VAL A 253 12.07 -19.80 -15.84
N ARG A 254 13.02 -19.51 -16.73
CA ARG A 254 12.93 -19.84 -18.17
C ARG A 254 13.43 -21.25 -18.51
N GLY A 255 13.81 -22.05 -17.51
CA GLY A 255 14.24 -23.44 -17.68
C GLY A 255 15.73 -23.62 -18.00
N ASP A 256 16.55 -22.56 -18.01
CA ASP A 256 18.00 -22.65 -18.23
C ASP A 256 18.73 -22.93 -16.90
N ARG A 257 18.73 -24.20 -16.49
CA ARG A 257 19.41 -24.67 -15.27
C ARG A 257 20.91 -24.36 -15.28
N PHE A 258 21.58 -24.55 -16.41
CA PHE A 258 23.03 -24.32 -16.52
C PHE A 258 23.38 -22.84 -16.44
N GLY A 259 22.61 -21.98 -17.13
CA GLY A 259 22.72 -20.54 -17.03
C GLY A 259 22.50 -20.05 -15.61
N ALA A 260 21.48 -20.56 -14.92
CA ALA A 260 21.19 -20.24 -13.52
C ALA A 260 22.37 -20.58 -12.61
N VAL A 261 22.90 -21.79 -12.67
CA VAL A 261 24.06 -22.22 -11.86
C VAL A 261 25.28 -21.35 -12.15
N ARG A 262 25.60 -21.12 -13.43
CA ARG A 262 26.77 -20.34 -13.84
C ARG A 262 26.68 -18.90 -13.32
N LEU A 263 25.54 -18.25 -13.50
CA LEU A 263 25.31 -16.87 -13.07
C LEU A 263 25.29 -16.75 -11.54
N LEU A 264 24.67 -17.71 -10.84
CA LEU A 264 24.60 -17.69 -9.38
C LEU A 264 25.96 -17.93 -8.73
N LYS A 265 26.78 -18.81 -9.33
CA LYS A 265 28.18 -18.98 -8.92
C LYS A 265 28.96 -17.67 -9.07
N GLU A 266 28.88 -17.03 -10.24
CA GLU A 266 29.55 -15.74 -10.47
C GLU A 266 29.02 -14.66 -9.50
N ALA A 267 27.73 -14.67 -9.18
CA ALA A 267 27.13 -13.75 -8.21
C ALA A 267 27.76 -13.90 -6.82
N VAL A 268 27.94 -15.14 -6.35
CA VAL A 268 28.56 -15.44 -5.05
C VAL A 268 30.04 -15.07 -5.04
N GLU A 269 30.77 -15.37 -6.13
CA GLU A 269 32.21 -15.03 -6.26
C GLU A 269 32.46 -13.52 -6.32
N THR A 270 31.48 -12.75 -6.84
CA THR A 270 31.55 -11.29 -6.97
C THR A 270 30.74 -10.55 -5.90
N ALA A 271 30.29 -11.25 -4.85
CA ALA A 271 29.46 -10.68 -3.81
C ALA A 271 30.24 -9.63 -3.00
N ASP A 272 29.67 -8.42 -2.93
CA ASP A 272 30.10 -7.41 -1.98
C ASP A 272 29.37 -7.63 -0.65
N PRO A 273 30.03 -7.54 0.52
CA PRO A 273 29.38 -7.69 1.82
C PRO A 273 28.19 -6.74 2.04
N ALA A 274 28.18 -5.57 1.40
CA ALA A 274 27.08 -4.62 1.49
C ALA A 274 25.84 -5.05 0.67
N PHE A 275 26.02 -5.86 -0.36
CA PHE A 275 24.94 -6.30 -1.27
C PHE A 275 25.09 -7.78 -1.67
N PRO A 276 25.01 -8.72 -0.70
CA PRO A 276 25.21 -10.12 -1.00
C PRO A 276 23.98 -10.69 -1.74
N PRO A 277 24.15 -11.64 -2.69
CA PRO A 277 23.05 -12.20 -3.48
C PRO A 277 22.19 -13.21 -2.72
N LEU A 278 22.06 -13.08 -1.39
CA LEU A 278 21.47 -14.10 -0.51
C LEU A 278 20.01 -14.39 -0.84
N THR A 279 19.23 -13.35 -1.16
CA THR A 279 17.81 -13.49 -1.53
C THR A 279 17.65 -14.41 -2.74
N GLU A 280 18.50 -14.25 -3.76
CA GLU A 280 18.39 -15.04 -4.99
C GLU A 280 18.99 -16.43 -4.83
N VAL A 281 20.04 -16.59 -4.02
CA VAL A 281 20.53 -17.91 -3.60
C VAL A 281 19.40 -18.69 -2.94
N TRP A 282 18.67 -18.08 -2.01
CA TRP A 282 17.57 -18.74 -1.30
C TRP A 282 16.42 -19.08 -2.24
N ALA A 283 15.93 -18.12 -3.02
CA ALA A 283 14.83 -18.34 -3.95
C ALA A 283 15.14 -19.46 -4.97
N ILE A 284 16.36 -19.49 -5.51
CA ILE A 284 16.78 -20.53 -6.44
C ILE A 284 16.88 -21.90 -5.76
N ARG A 285 17.40 -21.96 -4.53
CA ARG A 285 17.49 -23.20 -3.75
C ARG A 285 16.11 -23.77 -3.40
N GLU A 286 15.14 -22.92 -3.09
CA GLU A 286 13.76 -23.32 -2.81
C GLU A 286 13.06 -23.89 -4.05
N MET A 287 13.33 -23.34 -5.23
CA MET A 287 12.79 -23.84 -6.50
C MET A 287 13.54 -25.05 -7.08
N ALA A 288 14.74 -25.36 -6.57
CA ALA A 288 15.59 -26.41 -7.10
C ALA A 288 15.13 -27.81 -6.65
N ASP A 289 15.10 -28.74 -7.60
CA ASP A 289 14.99 -30.17 -7.29
C ASP A 289 16.32 -30.71 -6.73
N ASP A 290 16.32 -31.99 -6.32
CA ASP A 290 17.51 -32.62 -5.73
C ASP A 290 18.73 -32.58 -6.68
N GLU A 291 18.50 -32.82 -7.97
CA GLU A 291 19.56 -32.79 -9.00
C GLU A 291 20.18 -31.40 -9.13
N LEU A 292 19.36 -30.35 -9.25
CA LEU A 292 19.85 -28.98 -9.32
C LEU A 292 20.55 -28.56 -8.03
N ASN A 293 20.05 -28.99 -6.87
CA ASN A 293 20.70 -28.74 -5.59
C ASN A 293 22.09 -29.37 -5.48
N GLU A 294 22.29 -30.59 -5.99
CA GLU A 294 23.61 -31.21 -6.07
C GLU A 294 24.57 -30.44 -7.00
N ILE A 295 24.07 -29.95 -8.13
CA ILE A 295 24.88 -29.14 -9.07
C ILE A 295 25.30 -27.82 -8.40
N LEU A 296 24.38 -27.17 -7.70
CA LEU A 296 24.64 -25.94 -6.95
C LEU A 296 25.68 -26.15 -5.84
N ASP A 297 25.62 -27.29 -5.13
CA ASP A 297 26.64 -27.65 -4.11
C ASP A 297 28.02 -27.83 -4.74
N LYS A 298 28.10 -28.56 -5.86
CA LYS A 298 29.36 -28.74 -6.62
C LYS A 298 29.90 -27.42 -7.15
N ALA A 299 29.01 -26.46 -7.47
CA ALA A 299 29.38 -25.12 -7.91
C ALA A 299 29.84 -24.20 -6.76
N GLY A 300 29.74 -24.64 -5.50
CA GLY A 300 30.12 -23.84 -4.33
C GLY A 300 29.08 -22.79 -3.93
N VAL A 301 27.85 -22.88 -4.42
CA VAL A 301 26.75 -21.99 -4.02
C VAL A 301 26.36 -22.35 -2.59
N PRO A 302 26.32 -21.41 -1.64
CA PRO A 302 26.05 -21.73 -0.25
C PRO A 302 24.65 -22.32 -0.07
N ARG A 303 24.55 -23.26 0.89
CA ARG A 303 23.27 -23.61 1.52
C ARG A 303 23.14 -22.76 2.77
N TRP A 304 21.97 -22.21 3.03
CA TRP A 304 21.68 -21.67 4.35
C TRP A 304 21.71 -22.84 5.34
N ARG A 305 22.64 -22.84 6.29
CA ARG A 305 22.58 -23.73 7.44
C ARG A 305 21.60 -23.13 8.44
N ASP A 306 20.70 -23.95 8.97
CA ASP A 306 19.91 -23.60 10.14
C ASP A 306 20.84 -23.07 11.25
N GLY A 307 20.69 -21.79 11.62
CA GLY A 307 21.13 -21.26 12.91
C GLY A 307 22.57 -20.73 13.04
N GLN A 308 22.97 -19.74 12.24
CA GLN A 308 23.95 -18.74 12.73
C GLN A 308 23.45 -17.33 12.45
N GLY A 309 22.58 -16.87 13.35
CA GLY A 309 22.45 -15.48 13.77
C GLY A 309 22.99 -15.33 15.19
#